data_AF-A0A8E0IRA4-F1
#
_entry.id   AF-A0A8E0IRA4-F1
#
_cell.length_a   1.000
_cell.length_b   1.000
_cell.length_c   1.000
_cell.angle_alpha   90.00
_cell.angle_beta   90.00
_cell.angle_gamma   90.00
#
_symmetry.space_group_name_H-M   'P 1'
#
loop_
_entity.id
_entity.type
_entity.pdbx_description
1 polymer ?
#
loop_
_entity_poly.entity_id
_entity_poly.type
_entity_poly.pdbx_seq_one_letter_code
_entity_poly.pdbx_strand_id
1 'polypeptide(L)'
;FKKDGAFNYNQSNILTPEDLSAYLLHNQALIIDAASRILAGDIALAPFQYGQESTVISNSDYQSIMLFDPATGFDHYNHVPKLKRKEVLGRVTTDPTQIPHHRQEDSQA
;
A
#
# COMPACT_ATOMS: atom_id res chain seq x y z
N PHE A 1 -2.85 29.21 1.53
CA PHE A 1 -3.33 30.21 0.55
C PHE A 1 -2.43 31.44 0.58
N LYS A 2 -2.19 32.06 -0.57
CA LYS A 2 -1.54 33.36 -0.67
C LYS A 2 -2.55 34.47 -0.32
N LYS A 3 -2.06 35.70 -0.11
CA LYS A 3 -2.90 36.86 0.25
C LYS A 3 -3.94 37.22 -0.83
N ASP A 4 -3.73 36.77 -2.07
CA ASP A 4 -4.61 36.91 -3.23
C ASP A 4 -5.66 35.79 -3.36
N GLY A 5 -5.73 34.87 -2.38
CA GLY A 5 -6.63 33.72 -2.42
C GLY A 5 -6.13 32.56 -3.30
N ALA A 6 -5.02 32.73 -4.03
CA ALA A 6 -4.44 31.67 -4.82
C ALA A 6 -3.82 30.57 -3.95
N PHE A 7 -3.79 29.36 -4.50
CA PHE A 7 -3.10 28.24 -3.86
C PHE A 7 -1.60 28.53 -3.72
N ASN A 8 -1.07 28.24 -2.54
CA ASN A 8 0.36 28.26 -2.32
C ASN A 8 0.89 26.86 -2.60
N TYR A 9 1.30 26.61 -3.86
CA TYR A 9 1.80 25.31 -4.33
C TYR A 9 3.06 24.83 -3.60
N ASN A 10 3.72 25.68 -2.80
CA ASN A 10 4.81 25.28 -1.90
C ASN A 10 4.29 24.66 -0.59
N GLN A 11 2.98 24.67 -0.33
CA GLN A 11 2.37 23.95 0.80
C GLN A 11 2.17 22.49 0.42
N SER A 12 2.60 21.60 1.32
CA SER A 12 2.72 20.16 1.08
C SER A 12 1.41 19.41 0.82
N ASN A 13 0.23 20.02 1.04
CA ASN A 13 -1.06 19.31 1.05
C ASN A 13 -1.96 19.63 -0.16
N ILE A 14 -1.45 20.34 -1.17
CA ILE A 14 -2.23 20.66 -2.38
C ILE A 14 -2.08 19.53 -3.41
N LEU A 15 -3.19 19.09 -4.00
CA LEU A 15 -3.22 18.17 -5.15
C LEU A 15 -3.60 18.96 -6.39
N THR A 16 -2.95 18.68 -7.51
CA THR A 16 -3.42 19.12 -8.82
C THR A 16 -4.56 18.21 -9.31
N PRO A 17 -5.36 18.64 -10.29
CA PRO A 17 -6.35 17.76 -10.93
C PRO A 17 -5.73 16.49 -11.52
N GLU A 18 -4.50 16.59 -12.05
CA GLU A 18 -3.73 15.46 -12.59
C GLU A 18 -3.40 14.45 -11.48
N ASP A 19 -2.88 14.94 -10.34
CA ASP A 19 -2.57 14.10 -9.18
C ASP A 19 -3.82 13.36 -8.68
N LEU A 20 -4.95 14.07 -8.59
CA LEU A 20 -6.22 13.49 -8.16
C LEU A 20 -6.68 12.38 -9.11
N SER A 21 -6.57 12.61 -10.42
CA SER A 21 -6.94 11.63 -11.44
C SER A 21 -6.07 10.38 -11.34
N ALA A 22 -4.76 10.54 -11.14
CA ALA A 22 -3.83 9.44 -10.93
C ALA A 22 -4.18 8.63 -9.66
N TYR A 23 -4.52 9.30 -8.55
CA TYR A 23 -4.98 8.62 -7.32
C TYR A 23 -6.25 7.79 -7.54
N LEU A 24 -7.22 8.33 -8.29
CA LEU A 24 -8.48 7.63 -8.55
C LEU A 24 -8.26 6.39 -9.41
N LEU A 25 -7.44 6.51 -10.47
CA LEU A 25 -7.08 5.39 -11.32
C LEU A 25 -6.33 4.30 -10.54
N HIS A 26 -5.39 4.69 -9.68
CA HIS A 26 -4.66 3.75 -8.84
C HIS A 26 -5.54 3.03 -7.83
N ASN A 27 -6.45 3.75 -7.16
CA ASN A 27 -7.43 3.14 -6.27
C ASN A 27 -8.34 2.14 -7.03
N GLN A 28 -8.78 2.49 -8.24
CA GLN A 28 -9.58 1.59 -9.06
C GLN A 28 -8.79 0.31 -9.41
N ALA A 29 -7.53 0.43 -9.81
CA ALA A 29 -6.66 -0.71 -10.10
C ALA A 29 -6.52 -1.63 -8.87
N LEU A 30 -6.23 -1.07 -7.69
CA LEU A 30 -6.11 -1.82 -6.43
C LEU A 30 -7.40 -2.58 -6.06
N ILE A 31 -8.56 -1.97 -6.27
CA ILE A 31 -9.86 -2.61 -6.01
C ILE A 31 -10.08 -3.79 -6.98
N ILE A 32 -9.79 -3.60 -8.27
CA ILE A 32 -9.95 -4.65 -9.29
C ILE A 32 -9.02 -5.83 -9.02
N ASP A 33 -7.76 -5.58 -8.66
CA ASP A 33 -6.80 -6.63 -8.31
C ASP A 33 -7.20 -7.38 -7.05
N ALA A 34 -7.57 -6.67 -5.97
CA ALA A 34 -8.04 -7.30 -4.75
C ALA A 34 -9.26 -8.20 -5.01
N ALA A 35 -10.25 -7.71 -5.77
CA ALA A 35 -11.41 -8.51 -6.16
C ALA A 35 -11.02 -9.73 -7.00
N SER A 36 -10.10 -9.56 -7.96
CA SER A 36 -9.62 -10.66 -8.81
C SER A 36 -8.92 -11.75 -7.98
N ARG A 37 -8.07 -11.36 -7.02
CA ARG A 37 -7.38 -12.27 -6.10
C ARG A 37 -8.35 -13.02 -5.17
N ILE A 38 -9.34 -12.31 -4.62
CA ILE A 38 -10.40 -12.93 -3.81
C ILE A 38 -11.17 -13.98 -4.63
N LEU A 39 -11.58 -13.63 -5.85
CA LEU A 39 -12.32 -14.54 -6.74
C LEU A 39 -11.47 -15.72 -7.21
N ALA A 40 -10.15 -15.56 -7.30
CA ALA A 40 -9.22 -16.64 -7.58
C ALA A 40 -8.96 -17.56 -6.36
N GLY A 41 -9.50 -17.23 -5.18
CA GLY A 41 -9.29 -17.99 -3.95
C GLY A 41 -7.90 -17.78 -3.35
N ASP A 42 -7.25 -16.64 -3.60
CA ASP A 42 -5.99 -16.29 -2.95
C ASP A 42 -6.22 -16.04 -1.46
N ILE A 43 -5.77 -16.99 -0.63
CA ILE A 43 -5.83 -16.95 0.84
C ILE A 43 -4.46 -16.71 1.47
N ALA A 44 -3.46 -16.25 0.70
CA ALA A 44 -2.12 -16.03 1.21
C ALA A 44 -2.12 -15.04 2.39
N LEU A 45 -1.54 -15.45 3.51
CA LEU A 45 -1.47 -14.65 4.71
C LEU A 45 -0.21 -13.78 4.70
N ALA A 46 -0.37 -12.50 4.36
CA ALA A 46 0.70 -11.51 4.37
C ALA A 46 0.23 -10.22 5.08
N PRO A 47 0.25 -10.20 6.43
CA PRO A 47 -0.26 -9.09 7.21
C PRO A 47 0.50 -7.81 6.94
N PHE A 48 -0.21 -6.68 6.90
CA PHE A 48 0.40 -5.37 6.68
C PHE A 48 1.29 -4.96 7.85
N GLN A 49 2.51 -4.54 7.54
CA GLN A 49 3.40 -3.88 8.49
C GLN A 49 3.80 -2.50 7.96
N TYR A 50 3.51 -1.44 8.72
CA TYR A 50 3.84 -0.07 8.34
C TYR A 50 5.06 0.44 9.10
N GLY A 51 6.18 0.58 8.40
CA GLY A 51 7.47 0.79 9.07
C GLY A 51 7.79 -0.38 9.99
N GLN A 52 7.71 -0.19 11.31
CA GLN A 52 7.96 -1.24 12.31
C GLN A 52 6.68 -1.68 13.04
N GLU A 53 5.52 -1.14 12.66
CA GLU A 53 4.24 -1.38 13.35
C GLU A 53 3.48 -2.52 12.67
N SER A 54 3.18 -3.59 13.42
CA SER A 54 2.46 -4.79 12.96
C SER A 54 1.13 -5.01 13.70
N THR A 55 0.42 -3.93 14.02
CA THR A 55 -0.79 -3.94 14.86
C THR A 55 -1.94 -4.77 14.28
N VAL A 56 -1.94 -5.03 12.96
CA VAL A 56 -2.98 -5.83 12.28
C VAL A 56 -3.06 -7.25 12.84
N ILE A 57 -1.92 -7.86 13.13
CA ILE A 57 -1.89 -9.22 13.69
C ILE A 57 -2.38 -9.24 15.14
N SER A 58 -1.90 -8.29 15.95
CA SER A 58 -2.25 -8.22 17.37
C SER A 58 -3.72 -7.90 17.62
N ASN A 59 -4.40 -7.23 16.67
CA ASN A 59 -5.78 -6.80 16.80
C ASN A 59 -6.78 -7.66 15.99
N SER A 60 -6.35 -8.79 15.43
CA SER A 60 -7.21 -9.64 14.62
C SER A 60 -8.04 -10.60 15.47
N ASP A 61 -9.35 -10.64 15.25
CA ASP A 61 -10.25 -11.63 15.87
C ASP A 61 -9.93 -13.09 15.45
N TYR A 62 -9.16 -13.26 14.37
CA TYR A 62 -8.78 -14.56 13.81
C TYR A 62 -7.40 -15.04 14.28
N GLN A 63 -6.83 -14.41 15.31
CA GLN A 63 -5.48 -14.72 15.79
C GLN A 63 -5.29 -16.21 16.10
N SER A 64 -6.31 -16.87 16.64
CA SER A 64 -6.26 -18.28 17.03
C SER A 64 -6.23 -19.26 15.85
N ILE A 65 -6.60 -18.83 14.64
CA ILE A 65 -6.71 -19.71 13.46
C ILE A 65 -5.72 -19.35 12.36
N MET A 66 -5.21 -18.12 12.32
CA MET A 66 -4.32 -17.68 11.24
C MET A 66 -2.91 -18.28 11.33
N LEU A 67 -2.51 -18.77 12.52
CA LEU A 67 -1.23 -19.45 12.78
C LEU A 67 0.03 -18.71 12.29
N PHE A 68 -0.06 -17.39 12.12
CA PHE A 68 1.03 -16.55 11.64
C PHE A 68 2.15 -16.46 12.67
N ASP A 69 3.34 -16.94 12.31
CA ASP A 69 4.53 -16.84 13.13
C ASP A 69 5.76 -16.42 12.30
N PRO A 70 6.15 -15.14 12.34
CA PRO A 70 7.30 -14.64 11.59
C PRO A 70 8.63 -15.21 12.08
N ALA A 71 8.69 -15.84 13.26
CA ALA A 71 9.91 -16.49 13.75
C ALA A 71 10.22 -17.80 13.01
N THR A 72 9.23 -18.37 12.30
CA THR A 72 9.41 -19.61 11.51
C THR A 72 10.22 -19.38 10.24
N GLY A 73 10.30 -18.14 9.75
CA GLY A 73 10.92 -17.79 8.47
C GLY A 73 10.09 -18.21 7.25
N PHE A 74 8.92 -18.81 7.42
CA PHE A 74 7.99 -19.12 6.32
C PHE A 74 6.91 -18.04 6.16
N ASP A 75 6.48 -17.47 7.28
CA ASP A 75 5.50 -16.40 7.32
C ASP A 75 6.16 -15.02 7.26
N HIS A 76 5.68 -14.19 6.34
CA HIS A 76 6.28 -12.88 6.08
C HIS A 76 5.23 -11.77 6.16
N TYR A 77 5.63 -10.65 6.76
CA TYR A 77 4.83 -9.44 6.70
C TYR A 77 4.87 -8.83 5.31
N ASN A 78 3.76 -8.21 4.90
CA ASN A 78 3.77 -7.27 3.79
C ASN A 78 4.32 -5.92 4.27
N HIS A 79 5.64 -5.74 4.10
CA HIS A 79 6.35 -4.54 4.53
C HIS A 79 6.05 -3.34 3.65
N VAL A 80 5.46 -2.31 4.24
CA VAL A 80 5.20 -1.03 3.57
C VAL A 80 6.06 0.06 4.18
N PRO A 81 7.04 0.60 3.42
CA PRO A 81 7.92 1.64 3.92
C PRO A 81 7.17 2.97 4.12
N LYS A 82 7.63 3.77 5.08
CA LYS A 82 7.13 5.13 5.29
C LYS A 82 7.64 6.02 4.15
N LEU A 83 6.76 6.37 3.22
CA LEU A 83 7.07 7.24 2.08
C LEU A 83 6.65 8.68 2.36
N LYS A 84 7.45 9.64 1.89
CA LYS A 84 7.03 11.04 1.81
C LYS A 84 5.98 11.16 0.72
N ARG A 85 5.03 12.10 0.90
CA ARG A 85 3.98 12.37 -0.08
C ARG A 85 4.49 12.54 -1.51
N LYS A 86 5.61 13.25 -1.70
CA LYS A 86 6.21 13.45 -3.04
C LYS A 86 6.61 12.11 -3.69
N GLU A 87 7.07 11.15 -2.89
CA GLU A 87 7.45 9.81 -3.37
C GLU A 87 6.20 8.99 -3.70
N VAL A 88 5.15 9.08 -2.87
CA VAL A 88 3.85 8.45 -3.16
C VAL A 88 3.27 9.00 -4.45
N LEU A 89 3.19 10.32 -4.58
CA LEU A 89 2.73 10.99 -5.80
C LEU A 89 3.55 10.55 -7.01
N GLY A 90 4.88 10.58 -6.91
CA GLY A 90 5.75 10.13 -8.00
C GLY A 90 5.47 8.69 -8.44
N ARG A 91 5.20 7.77 -7.51
CA ARG A 91 4.83 6.37 -7.85
C ARG A 91 3.47 6.31 -8.55
N VAL A 92 2.45 6.97 -7.99
CA VAL A 92 1.08 6.95 -8.50
C VAL A 92 0.95 7.64 -9.85
N THR A 93 1.74 8.68 -10.13
CA THR A 93 1.69 9.40 -11.41
C THR A 93 2.56 8.77 -12.51
N THR A 94 3.61 8.01 -12.15
CA THR A 94 4.48 7.37 -13.15
C THR A 94 3.79 6.17 -13.80
N ASP A 95 3.07 5.38 -13.01
CA ASP A 95 2.18 4.34 -13.53
C ASP A 95 0.99 4.16 -12.58
N PRO A 96 -0.16 4.80 -12.88
CA PRO A 96 -1.32 4.72 -12.02
C PRO A 96 -1.92 3.30 -11.98
N THR A 97 -1.64 2.46 -12.98
CA THR A 97 -2.20 1.09 -13.06
C THR A 97 -1.27 0.02 -12.49
N GLN A 98 0.01 0.34 -12.28
CA GLN A 98 0.95 -0.60 -11.71
C GLN A 98 0.67 -0.81 -10.22
N ILE A 99 0.29 -2.04 -9.89
CA ILE A 99 0.13 -2.49 -8.53
C ILE A 99 1.49 -3.01 -8.06
N PRO A 100 2.06 -2.45 -6.98
CA PRO A 100 3.30 -2.98 -6.43
C PRO A 100 3.03 -4.38 -5.86
N HIS A 101 3.38 -5.42 -6.60
CA HIS A 101 3.52 -6.76 -6.05
C HIS A 101 4.86 -6.81 -5.29
N HIS A 102 4.87 -6.40 -4.02
CA HIS A 102 5.99 -6.69 -3.12
C HIS A 102 5.90 -8.15 -2.66
N ARG A 103 6.16 -9.09 -3.57
CA ARG A 103 6.71 -10.39 -3.22
C ARG A 103 8.18 -10.31 -3.58
N GLN A 104 9.02 -9.96 -2.60
CA GLN A 104 10.41 -10.40 -2.68
C GLN A 104 10.32 -11.92 -2.56
N GLU A 105 10.32 -12.60 -3.70
CA GLU A 105 10.82 -13.96 -3.69
C GLU A 105 12.29 -13.83 -3.33
N ASP A 106 12.60 -14.02 -2.06
CA ASP A 106 13.94 -14.36 -1.61
C ASP A 106 14.27 -15.74 -2.21
N SER A 107 14.48 -15.74 -3.52
CA SER A 107 15.28 -16.73 -4.22
C SER A 107 16.72 -16.39 -3.91
N GLN A 108 17.26 -17.02 -2.87
CA GLN A 108 18.66 -17.45 -2.85
C GLN A 108 18.89 -18.47 -1.74
N ALA A 109 18.95 -19.73 -2.20
CA ALA A 109 19.84 -20.83 -1.79
C ALA A 109 20.07 -21.11 -0.29
#